data_AF-A0A1W9V9W7-F1
#
_entry.id   AF-A0A1W9V9W7-F1
#
_cell.length_a   1.000
_cell.length_b   1.000
_cell.length_c   1.000
_cell.angle_alpha   90.00
_cell.angle_beta   90.00
_cell.angle_gamma   90.00
#
_symmetry.space_group_name_H-M   'P 1'
#
loop_
_entity.id
_entity.type
_entity.pdbx_description
1 polymer ?
#
loop_
_entity_poly.entity_id
_entity_poly.type
_entity_poly.pdbx_seq_one_letter_code
_entity_poly.pdbx_strand_id
1 'polypeptide(L)'
;MSFTSQLQNELKDYIQCEDLAEKERIKKRLSAELPNPLFISNCDFIPNEHILKKEAWIVSDAFEAVTNGMFSSELFEQLKTIPEGSLLSPWAVLTQAVEAFYAGSFQAVETFSNSIPEGSAPYSFVSFFNSVIANETLPEEWQRLGSSILDNKEELKSSLEQLNDASTAGMGDILLETATMIIRDISRKHPDTAQKILIWCFDQLQEIDILPDKAAHVAHALFGEVEGSRLTALSTLSYDQDRSLVYWLLTLQAYLKDNSTDKSDVKAFLSIIRDVAETVALEFELTDEYLSLLMTHSISLIASLRHLYPDMVEAITEEEVSKPSTIIKILQKLAGEKEKYQAPSHKKPIQQNSAPVQFELF
;
A
#
# COMPACT_ATOMS: atom_id res chain seq x y z
N MET A 1 45.98 23.53 -1.82
CA MET A 1 44.61 24.01 -2.16
C MET A 1 43.64 23.00 -1.58
N SER A 2 42.47 23.43 -1.08
CA SER A 2 41.44 22.47 -0.65
C SER A 2 40.87 21.76 -1.88
N PHE A 3 40.44 20.50 -1.72
CA PHE A 3 39.78 19.71 -2.78
C PHE A 3 38.64 20.48 -3.44
N THR A 4 37.83 21.19 -2.64
CA THR A 4 36.76 22.09 -3.07
C THR A 4 37.26 23.19 -4.02
N SER A 5 38.39 23.85 -3.71
CA SER A 5 38.93 24.91 -4.56
C SER A 5 39.48 24.39 -5.89
N GLN A 6 40.04 23.17 -5.91
CA GLN A 6 40.49 22.55 -7.15
C GLN A 6 39.29 22.23 -8.06
N LEU A 7 38.25 21.58 -7.51
CA LEU A 7 37.06 21.21 -8.28
C LEU A 7 36.31 22.43 -8.83
N GLN A 8 36.26 23.53 -8.07
CA GLN A 8 35.71 24.80 -8.54
C GLN A 8 36.51 25.40 -9.70
N ASN A 9 37.84 25.28 -9.70
CA ASN A 9 38.67 25.77 -10.80
C ASN A 9 38.47 24.91 -12.05
N GLU A 10 38.44 23.59 -11.92
CA GLU A 10 38.17 22.70 -13.06
C GLU A 10 36.77 22.92 -13.65
N LEU A 11 35.78 23.24 -12.80
CA LEU A 11 34.44 23.59 -13.25
C LEU A 11 34.38 24.94 -13.99
N LYS A 12 35.19 25.93 -13.57
CA LYS A 12 35.36 27.18 -14.33
C LYS A 12 35.98 26.90 -15.69
N ASP A 13 37.04 26.11 -15.72
CA ASP A 13 37.71 25.72 -16.96
C ASP A 13 36.74 25.00 -17.89
N TYR A 14 35.92 24.08 -17.38
CA TYR A 14 34.90 23.37 -18.16
C TYR A 14 33.87 24.31 -18.81
N ILE A 15 33.42 25.33 -18.08
CA ILE A 15 32.43 26.30 -18.56
C ILE A 15 33.04 27.24 -19.61
N GLN A 16 34.30 27.64 -19.42
CA GLN A 16 35.00 28.60 -20.28
C GLN A 16 35.71 27.95 -21.47
N CYS A 17 35.90 26.63 -21.46
CA CYS A 17 36.61 25.91 -22.51
C CYS A 17 35.78 25.86 -23.81
N GLU A 18 36.35 26.43 -24.88
CA GLU A 18 35.79 26.40 -26.24
C GLU A 18 36.31 25.20 -27.06
N ASP A 19 37.48 24.64 -26.71
CA ASP A 19 38.02 23.45 -27.38
C ASP A 19 37.26 22.19 -26.92
N LEU A 20 36.55 21.55 -27.85
CA LEU A 20 35.75 20.36 -27.56
C LEU A 20 36.60 19.20 -27.02
N ALA A 21 37.84 19.03 -27.51
CA ALA A 21 38.68 17.92 -27.08
C ALA A 21 39.14 18.10 -25.63
N GLU A 22 39.56 19.31 -25.26
CA GLU A 22 39.94 19.61 -23.88
C GLU A 22 38.72 19.67 -22.95
N LYS A 23 37.57 20.18 -23.43
CA LYS A 23 36.33 20.18 -22.67
C LYS A 23 35.87 18.78 -22.28
N GLU A 24 35.96 17.81 -23.19
CA GLU A 24 35.65 16.40 -22.87
C GLU A 24 36.66 15.80 -21.88
N ARG A 25 37.94 16.19 -21.94
CA ARG A 25 38.93 15.76 -20.94
C ARG A 25 38.63 16.32 -19.56
N ILE A 26 38.28 17.60 -19.45
CA ILE A 26 37.88 18.23 -18.19
C ILE A 26 36.60 17.56 -17.68
N LYS A 27 35.60 17.34 -18.54
CA LYS A 27 34.35 16.65 -18.20
C LYS A 27 34.62 15.26 -17.63
N LYS A 28 35.53 14.48 -18.22
CA LYS A 28 35.86 13.15 -17.72
C LYS A 28 36.46 13.19 -16.31
N ARG A 29 37.34 14.15 -16.01
CA ARG A 29 37.89 14.34 -14.66
C ARG A 29 36.81 14.79 -13.68
N LEU A 30 36.02 15.81 -14.04
CA LEU A 30 34.92 16.28 -13.22
C LEU A 30 33.90 15.17 -12.95
N SER A 31 33.57 14.35 -13.95
CA SER A 31 32.64 13.23 -13.78
C SER A 31 33.16 12.18 -12.79
N ALA A 32 34.47 12.02 -12.65
CA ALA A 32 35.10 11.09 -11.72
C ALA A 32 35.16 11.62 -10.29
N GLU A 33 35.30 12.94 -10.13
CA GLU A 33 35.55 13.58 -8.83
C GLU A 33 34.32 14.30 -8.26
N LEU A 34 33.29 14.59 -9.05
CA LEU A 34 32.09 15.31 -8.62
C LEU A 34 31.31 14.48 -7.58
N PRO A 35 31.31 14.89 -6.29
CA PRO A 35 30.81 14.04 -5.22
C PRO A 35 29.29 14.08 -5.08
N ASN A 36 28.65 15.19 -5.46
CA ASN A 36 27.20 15.27 -5.64
C ASN A 36 26.84 16.42 -6.60
N PRO A 37 25.62 16.42 -7.17
CA PRO A 37 25.15 17.52 -8.02
C PRO A 37 24.98 18.86 -7.27
N LEU A 38 24.62 18.84 -5.98
CA LEU A 38 24.48 20.05 -5.15
C LEU A 38 25.77 20.90 -5.08
N PHE A 39 26.93 20.31 -5.30
CA PHE A 39 28.18 21.06 -5.39
C PHE A 39 28.10 22.14 -6.47
N ILE A 40 27.54 21.81 -7.64
CA ILE A 40 27.39 22.73 -8.77
C ILE A 40 26.33 23.79 -8.45
N SER A 41 25.21 23.41 -7.81
CA SER A 41 24.16 24.37 -7.45
C SER A 41 24.64 25.42 -6.44
N ASN A 42 25.61 25.06 -5.60
CA ASN A 42 26.19 25.95 -4.59
C ASN A 42 27.36 26.79 -5.11
N CYS A 43 27.73 26.67 -6.40
CA CYS A 43 28.79 27.49 -6.98
C CYS A 43 28.27 28.89 -7.37
N ASP A 44 28.70 29.91 -6.64
CA ASP A 44 28.29 31.31 -6.85
C ASP A 44 28.70 31.89 -8.22
N PHE A 45 29.78 31.37 -8.81
CA PHE A 45 30.28 31.85 -10.09
C PHE A 45 29.47 31.34 -11.30
N ILE A 46 28.56 30.38 -11.08
CA ILE A 46 27.67 29.86 -12.12
C ILE A 46 26.32 30.59 -12.01
N PRO A 47 25.89 31.34 -13.04
CA PRO A 47 24.59 32.01 -13.04
C PRO A 47 23.42 31.03 -12.85
N ASN A 48 22.34 31.47 -12.22
CA ASN A 48 21.15 30.65 -11.95
C ASN A 48 20.46 30.19 -13.24
N GLU A 49 20.60 30.95 -14.31
CA GLU A 49 20.02 30.67 -15.62
C GLU A 49 20.86 29.67 -16.43
N HIS A 50 22.09 29.39 -16.00
CA HIS A 50 23.01 28.49 -16.69
C HIS A 50 22.50 27.05 -16.66
N ILE A 51 22.53 26.37 -17.82
CA ILE A 51 21.97 25.03 -18.03
C ILE A 51 22.49 24.04 -16.97
N LEU A 52 23.81 24.02 -16.75
CA LEU A 52 24.44 23.12 -15.78
C LEU A 52 23.92 23.28 -14.34
N LYS A 53 23.53 24.51 -13.95
CA LYS A 53 23.00 24.78 -12.60
C LYS A 53 21.55 24.32 -12.47
N LYS A 54 20.76 24.49 -13.53
CA LYS A 54 19.38 23.96 -13.61
C LYS A 54 19.37 22.43 -13.58
N GLU A 55 20.22 21.80 -14.37
CA GLU A 55 20.40 20.34 -14.35
C GLU A 55 20.82 19.86 -12.95
N ALA A 56 21.72 20.58 -12.27
CA ALA A 56 22.14 20.24 -10.91
C ALA A 56 20.97 20.25 -9.92
N TRP A 57 20.08 21.25 -10.00
CA TRP A 57 18.86 21.28 -9.20
C TRP A 57 17.92 20.12 -9.52
N ILE A 58 17.63 19.88 -10.79
CA ILE A 58 16.75 18.77 -11.22
C ILE A 58 17.23 17.43 -10.66
N VAL A 59 18.53 17.12 -10.83
CA VAL A 59 19.08 15.85 -10.32
C VAL A 59 19.06 15.81 -8.80
N SER A 60 19.42 16.90 -8.12
CA SER A 60 19.45 16.95 -6.66
C SER A 60 18.06 16.76 -6.07
N ASP A 61 17.07 17.49 -6.58
CA ASP A 61 15.69 17.44 -6.12
C ASP A 61 15.07 16.06 -6.39
N ALA A 62 15.34 15.47 -7.56
CA ALA A 62 14.87 14.13 -7.89
C ALA A 62 15.52 13.07 -6.99
N PHE A 63 16.83 13.16 -6.75
CA PHE A 63 17.55 12.23 -5.87
C PHE A 63 17.06 12.33 -4.42
N GLU A 64 16.88 13.55 -3.91
CA GLU A 64 16.32 13.80 -2.58
C GLU A 64 14.89 13.25 -2.47
N ALA A 65 14.04 13.52 -3.46
CA ALA A 65 12.66 13.05 -3.48
C ALA A 65 12.58 11.51 -3.39
N VAL A 66 13.44 10.79 -4.11
CA VAL A 66 13.45 9.31 -4.08
C VAL A 66 13.96 8.79 -2.75
N THR A 67 15.09 9.31 -2.27
CA THR A 67 15.71 8.84 -1.02
C THR A 67 14.86 9.13 0.22
N ASN A 68 14.04 10.20 0.19
CA ASN A 68 13.11 10.53 1.27
C ASN A 68 11.69 9.93 1.07
N GLY A 69 11.46 9.14 0.02
CA GLY A 69 10.17 8.50 -0.25
C GLY A 69 9.05 9.45 -0.68
N MET A 70 9.38 10.68 -1.11
CA MET A 70 8.45 11.67 -1.65
C MET A 70 8.50 11.67 -3.18
N PHE A 71 8.23 10.52 -3.80
CA PHE A 71 8.28 10.38 -5.26
C PHE A 71 7.39 11.42 -5.96
N SER A 72 7.94 12.11 -6.95
CA SER A 72 7.23 13.05 -7.81
C SER A 72 7.44 12.68 -9.27
N SER A 73 6.35 12.32 -9.95
CA SER A 73 6.37 12.01 -11.38
C SER A 73 6.86 13.20 -12.21
N GLU A 74 6.53 14.43 -11.80
CA GLU A 74 6.97 15.65 -12.48
C GLU A 74 8.49 15.82 -12.44
N LEU A 75 9.13 15.60 -11.28
CA LEU A 75 10.59 15.69 -11.15
C LEU A 75 11.29 14.63 -12.01
N PHE A 76 10.70 13.44 -12.14
CA PHE A 76 11.25 12.37 -12.97
C PHE A 76 11.10 12.63 -14.46
N GLU A 77 10.00 13.27 -14.90
CA GLU A 77 9.89 13.74 -16.28
C GLU A 77 10.93 14.83 -16.58
N GLN A 78 11.20 15.73 -15.63
CA GLN A 78 12.29 16.70 -15.75
C GLN A 78 13.67 16.02 -15.80
N LEU A 79 13.90 14.99 -14.99
CA LEU A 79 15.15 14.23 -14.97
C LEU A 79 15.47 13.61 -16.34
N LYS A 80 14.45 13.12 -17.06
CA LYS A 80 14.57 12.58 -18.42
C LYS A 80 14.96 13.62 -19.47
N THR A 81 14.82 14.91 -19.16
CA THR A 81 15.24 15.99 -20.07
C THR A 81 16.75 16.25 -20.06
N ILE A 82 17.48 15.68 -19.08
CA ILE A 82 18.93 15.86 -18.97
C ILE A 82 19.60 15.11 -20.13
N PRO A 83 20.39 15.80 -20.98
CA PRO A 83 21.04 15.16 -22.11
C PRO A 83 22.06 14.11 -21.68
N GLU A 84 22.18 13.00 -22.43
CA GLU A 84 23.20 11.97 -22.19
C GLU A 84 24.63 12.54 -22.15
N GLY A 85 24.88 13.60 -22.93
CA GLY A 85 26.14 14.32 -22.98
C GLY A 85 26.39 15.29 -21.82
N SER A 86 25.45 15.47 -20.88
CA SER A 86 25.64 16.33 -19.72
C SER A 86 26.73 15.79 -18.77
N LEU A 87 27.38 16.68 -18.02
CA LEU A 87 28.24 16.32 -16.89
C LEU A 87 27.45 15.59 -15.79
N LEU A 88 26.14 15.84 -15.70
CA LEU A 88 25.26 15.30 -14.65
C LEU A 88 24.48 14.05 -15.10
N SER A 89 24.64 13.62 -16.35
CA SER A 89 24.01 12.41 -16.88
C SER A 89 24.28 11.16 -16.00
N PRO A 90 25.51 10.88 -15.53
CA PRO A 90 25.75 9.73 -14.64
C PRO A 90 24.95 9.77 -13.34
N TRP A 91 24.75 10.96 -12.75
CA TRP A 91 23.95 11.13 -11.54
C TRP A 91 22.45 11.02 -11.83
N ALA A 92 22.00 11.45 -13.00
CA ALA A 92 20.61 11.27 -13.43
C ALA A 92 20.27 9.78 -13.64
N VAL A 93 21.20 9.00 -14.21
CA VAL A 93 21.06 7.55 -14.37
C VAL A 93 21.08 6.84 -13.01
N LEU A 94 21.98 7.22 -12.09
CA LEU A 94 21.97 6.70 -10.72
C LEU A 94 20.62 6.95 -10.03
N THR A 95 20.06 8.15 -10.17
CA THR A 95 18.77 8.51 -9.58
C THR A 95 17.63 7.62 -10.11
N GLN A 96 17.66 7.28 -11.40
CA GLN A 96 16.72 6.31 -11.99
C GLN A 96 16.93 4.89 -11.46
N ALA A 97 18.19 4.46 -11.26
CA ALA A 97 18.48 3.16 -10.66
C ALA A 97 17.96 3.06 -9.21
N VAL A 98 18.10 4.12 -8.42
CA VAL A 98 17.59 4.16 -7.03
C VAL A 98 16.07 4.11 -7.00
N GLU A 99 15.39 4.82 -7.91
CA GLU A 99 13.92 4.75 -8.00
C GLU A 99 13.44 3.34 -8.39
N ALA A 100 14.04 2.75 -9.42
CA ALA A 100 13.74 1.39 -9.83
C ALA A 100 13.99 0.38 -8.70
N PHE A 101 15.01 0.63 -7.87
CA PHE A 101 15.33 -0.19 -6.71
C PHE A 101 14.24 -0.13 -5.66
N TYR A 102 13.76 1.07 -5.30
CA TYR A 102 12.65 1.21 -4.35
C TYR A 102 11.31 0.72 -4.92
N ALA A 103 11.13 0.74 -6.24
CA ALA A 103 9.96 0.17 -6.92
C ALA A 103 10.04 -1.37 -7.05
N GLY A 104 11.14 -2.01 -6.67
CA GLY A 104 11.33 -3.46 -6.78
C GLY A 104 11.58 -3.97 -8.22
N SER A 105 11.86 -3.08 -9.16
CA SER A 105 12.06 -3.42 -10.57
C SER A 105 13.54 -3.75 -10.84
N PHE A 106 14.00 -4.91 -10.38
CA PHE A 106 15.43 -5.29 -10.44
C PHE A 106 16.02 -5.32 -11.87
N GLN A 107 15.21 -5.66 -12.88
CA GLN A 107 15.62 -5.60 -14.28
C GLN A 107 15.90 -4.16 -14.74
N ALA A 108 15.10 -3.20 -14.27
CA ALA A 108 15.33 -1.77 -14.54
C ALA A 108 16.56 -1.27 -13.77
N VAL A 109 16.77 -1.70 -12.52
CA VAL A 109 17.99 -1.38 -11.76
C VAL A 109 19.22 -1.84 -12.51
N GLU A 110 19.25 -3.09 -12.99
CA GLU A 110 20.35 -3.64 -13.77
C GLU A 110 20.60 -2.84 -15.06
N THR A 111 19.52 -2.46 -15.76
CA THR A 111 19.62 -1.66 -16.99
C THR A 111 20.24 -0.29 -16.72
N PHE A 112 19.78 0.40 -15.68
CA PHE A 112 20.29 1.71 -15.33
C PHE A 112 21.71 1.66 -14.74
N SER A 113 21.99 0.72 -13.84
CA SER A 113 23.33 0.58 -13.23
C SER A 113 24.40 0.29 -14.28
N ASN A 114 24.10 -0.57 -15.26
CA ASN A 114 25.00 -0.88 -16.38
C ASN A 114 25.17 0.30 -17.35
N SER A 115 24.27 1.28 -17.33
CA SER A 115 24.36 2.49 -18.15
C SER A 115 25.20 3.59 -17.50
N ILE A 116 25.59 3.44 -16.23
CA ILE A 116 26.45 4.40 -15.53
C ILE A 116 27.88 4.26 -16.10
N PRO A 117 28.51 5.34 -16.60
CA PRO A 117 29.84 5.24 -17.19
C PRO A 117 30.92 4.84 -16.17
N GLU A 118 31.74 3.85 -16.54
CA GLU A 118 32.94 3.46 -15.78
C GLU A 118 33.86 4.67 -15.53
N GLY A 119 34.29 4.81 -14.27
CA GLY A 119 35.14 5.91 -13.84
C GLY A 119 34.41 7.22 -13.52
N SER A 120 33.08 7.26 -13.61
CA SER A 120 32.30 8.33 -12.99
C SER A 120 32.12 8.09 -11.47
N ALA A 121 31.93 9.13 -10.67
CA ALA A 121 31.70 8.99 -9.24
C ALA A 121 30.48 8.09 -8.90
N PRO A 122 29.34 8.20 -9.60
CA PRO A 122 28.19 7.31 -9.40
C PRO A 122 28.46 5.83 -9.69
N TYR A 123 29.48 5.51 -10.48
CA TYR A 123 29.82 4.12 -10.82
C TYR A 123 30.16 3.27 -9.59
N SER A 124 30.61 3.91 -8.50
CA SER A 124 30.86 3.24 -7.22
C SER A 124 29.63 2.46 -6.70
N PHE A 125 28.41 2.93 -6.98
CA PHE A 125 27.17 2.27 -6.54
C PHE A 125 26.79 1.03 -7.35
N VAL A 126 27.44 0.78 -8.50
CA VAL A 126 27.13 -0.39 -9.35
C VAL A 126 27.42 -1.69 -8.59
N SER A 127 28.51 -1.76 -7.83
CA SER A 127 28.83 -2.96 -7.03
C SER A 127 27.81 -3.22 -5.93
N PHE A 128 27.27 -2.16 -5.32
CA PHE A 128 26.16 -2.27 -4.37
C PHE A 128 24.93 -2.88 -5.03
N PHE A 129 24.44 -2.31 -6.14
CA PHE A 129 23.26 -2.83 -6.82
C PHE A 129 23.43 -4.28 -7.28
N ASN A 130 24.59 -4.62 -7.85
CA ASN A 130 24.87 -5.98 -8.30
C ASN A 130 24.84 -6.98 -7.13
N SER A 131 25.42 -6.61 -5.99
CA SER A 131 25.42 -7.46 -4.78
C SER A 131 23.99 -7.65 -4.25
N VAL A 132 23.18 -6.58 -4.21
CA VAL A 132 21.78 -6.68 -3.74
C VAL A 132 20.92 -7.51 -4.70
N ILE A 133 21.05 -7.31 -6.01
CA ILE A 133 20.30 -8.07 -7.03
C ILE A 133 20.67 -9.56 -6.98
N ALA A 134 21.96 -9.87 -6.82
CA ALA A 134 22.46 -11.24 -6.74
C ALA A 134 22.18 -11.90 -5.37
N ASN A 135 21.65 -11.15 -4.39
CA ASN A 135 21.46 -11.57 -3.01
C ASN A 135 22.78 -12.09 -2.37
N GLU A 136 23.88 -11.39 -2.67
CA GLU A 136 25.23 -11.67 -2.17
C GLU A 136 25.56 -10.79 -0.96
N THR A 137 26.57 -11.21 -0.19
CA THR A 137 27.07 -10.41 0.94
C THR A 137 27.62 -9.08 0.43
N LEU A 138 27.10 -7.97 0.97
CA LEU A 138 27.58 -6.63 0.62
C LEU A 138 29.08 -6.45 0.95
N PRO A 139 29.85 -5.78 0.07
CA PRO A 139 31.21 -5.36 0.38
C PRO A 139 31.27 -4.52 1.66
N GLU A 140 32.39 -4.57 2.37
CA GLU A 140 32.57 -3.90 3.67
C GLU A 140 32.24 -2.40 3.62
N GLU A 141 32.64 -1.72 2.54
CA GLU A 141 32.33 -0.30 2.31
C GLU A 141 30.83 0.02 2.23
N TRP A 142 29.99 -0.95 1.87
CA TRP A 142 28.55 -0.78 1.69
C TRP A 142 27.73 -1.32 2.85
N GLN A 143 28.31 -2.03 3.81
CA GLN A 143 27.55 -2.67 4.90
C GLN A 143 26.69 -1.69 5.69
N ARG A 144 27.21 -0.49 6.00
CA ARG A 144 26.46 0.54 6.75
C ARG A 144 25.28 1.11 5.96
N LEU A 145 25.47 1.29 4.65
CA LEU A 145 24.40 1.76 3.77
C LEU A 145 23.35 0.65 3.59
N GLY A 146 23.82 -0.56 3.36
CA GLY A 146 23.04 -1.78 3.27
C GLY A 146 22.15 -1.96 4.48
N SER A 147 22.68 -1.89 5.69
CA SER A 147 21.89 -2.01 6.91
C SER A 147 20.82 -0.91 6.97
N SER A 148 21.17 0.35 6.70
CA SER A 148 20.21 1.46 6.73
C SER A 148 19.07 1.35 5.70
N ILE A 149 19.29 0.69 4.56
CA ILE A 149 18.31 0.56 3.46
C ILE A 149 17.57 -0.77 3.51
N LEU A 150 18.25 -1.86 3.89
CA LEU A 150 17.77 -3.24 3.83
C LEU A 150 17.25 -3.74 5.18
N ASP A 151 17.65 -3.17 6.33
CA ASP A 151 17.21 -3.65 7.65
C ASP A 151 15.68 -3.58 7.82
N ASN A 152 15.01 -2.62 7.16
CA ASN A 152 13.53 -2.59 7.12
C ASN A 152 12.92 -3.86 6.51
N LYS A 153 13.60 -4.53 5.57
CA LYS A 153 13.15 -5.82 5.03
C LYS A 153 13.38 -6.96 6.03
N GLU A 154 14.48 -6.96 6.77
CA GLU A 154 14.74 -7.98 7.80
C GLU A 154 13.78 -7.84 8.99
N GLU A 155 13.47 -6.63 9.43
CA GLU A 155 12.48 -6.37 10.49
C GLU A 155 11.07 -6.80 10.06
N LEU A 156 10.66 -6.49 8.82
CA LEU A 156 9.38 -6.94 8.29
C LEU A 156 9.33 -8.46 8.18
N LYS A 157 10.41 -9.09 7.69
CA LYS A 157 10.52 -10.55 7.60
C LYS A 157 10.42 -11.21 8.97
N SER A 158 11.16 -10.70 9.96
CA SER A 158 11.10 -11.16 11.35
C SER A 158 9.70 -10.99 11.94
N SER A 159 9.04 -9.86 11.66
CA SER A 159 7.66 -9.63 12.11
C SER A 159 6.68 -10.61 11.46
N LEU A 160 6.86 -10.94 10.17
CA LEU A 160 6.04 -11.94 9.47
C LEU A 160 6.30 -13.37 9.99
N GLU A 161 7.55 -13.70 10.33
CA GLU A 161 7.89 -14.96 10.98
C GLU A 161 7.20 -15.07 12.35
N GLN A 162 7.27 -14.01 13.17
CA GLN A 162 6.57 -13.94 14.46
C GLN A 162 5.05 -14.05 14.30
N LEU A 163 4.49 -13.45 13.25
CA LEU A 163 3.06 -13.55 12.94
C LEU A 163 2.66 -15.01 12.66
N ASN A 164 3.45 -15.71 11.85
CA ASN A 164 3.22 -17.11 11.52
C ASN A 164 3.40 -18.04 12.74
N ASP A 165 4.41 -17.77 13.57
CA ASP A 165 4.67 -18.50 14.80
C ASP A 165 3.52 -18.31 15.82
N ALA A 166 3.03 -17.08 15.97
CA ALA A 166 1.90 -16.78 16.85
C ALA A 166 0.62 -17.50 16.38
N SER A 167 0.38 -17.56 15.08
CA SER A 167 -0.72 -18.33 14.50
C SER A 167 -0.60 -19.82 14.82
N THR A 168 0.58 -20.39 14.54
CA THR A 168 0.86 -21.82 14.76
C THR A 168 0.78 -22.22 16.23
N ALA A 169 1.19 -21.32 17.13
CA ALA A 169 1.13 -21.53 18.57
C ALA A 169 -0.25 -21.27 19.19
N GLY A 170 -1.24 -20.82 18.40
CA GLY A 170 -2.58 -20.48 18.89
C GLY A 170 -2.63 -19.24 19.78
N MET A 171 -1.64 -18.35 19.67
CA MET A 171 -1.50 -17.16 20.52
C MET A 171 -2.25 -15.96 19.91
N GLY A 172 -3.58 -16.00 19.95
CA GLY A 172 -4.43 -15.03 19.25
C GLY A 172 -4.19 -13.55 19.58
N ASP A 173 -3.90 -13.21 20.84
CA ASP A 173 -3.57 -11.83 21.23
C ASP A 173 -2.27 -11.35 20.59
N ILE A 174 -1.23 -12.19 20.59
CA ILE A 174 0.06 -11.87 19.98
C ILE A 174 -0.10 -11.77 18.47
N LEU A 175 -0.87 -12.67 17.86
CA LEU A 175 -1.19 -12.62 16.42
C LEU A 175 -1.79 -11.26 16.04
N LEU A 176 -2.80 -10.78 16.77
CA LEU A 176 -3.43 -9.48 16.51
C LEU A 176 -2.48 -8.30 16.75
N GLU A 177 -1.66 -8.35 17.80
CA GLU A 177 -0.71 -7.28 18.11
C GLU A 177 0.38 -7.16 17.04
N THR A 178 0.98 -8.29 16.64
CA THR A 178 1.97 -8.33 15.56
C THR A 178 1.35 -7.92 14.22
N ALA A 179 0.14 -8.40 13.90
CA ALA A 179 -0.58 -8.00 12.68
C ALA A 179 -0.82 -6.49 12.64
N THR A 180 -1.24 -5.91 13.78
CA THR A 180 -1.51 -4.47 13.89
C THR A 180 -0.27 -3.65 13.61
N MET A 181 0.89 -4.08 14.10
CA MET A 181 2.18 -3.42 13.83
C MET A 181 2.51 -3.46 12.33
N ILE A 182 2.52 -4.66 11.74
CA ILE A 182 2.85 -4.87 10.32
C ILE A 182 1.90 -4.07 9.42
N ILE A 183 0.59 -4.13 9.69
CA ILE A 183 -0.42 -3.43 8.90
C ILE A 183 -0.20 -1.91 8.96
N ARG A 184 0.14 -1.34 10.12
CA ARG A 184 0.42 0.10 10.22
C ARG A 184 1.57 0.52 9.31
N ASP A 185 2.61 -0.30 9.24
CA ASP A 185 3.81 0.02 8.45
C ASP A 185 3.56 -0.08 6.94
N ILE A 186 2.78 -1.07 6.50
CA ILE A 186 2.55 -1.30 5.06
C ILE A 186 1.30 -0.60 4.51
N SER A 187 0.33 -0.22 5.36
CA SER A 187 -1.00 0.27 4.95
C SER A 187 -0.96 1.46 3.98
N ARG A 188 0.04 2.35 4.13
CA ARG A 188 0.18 3.54 3.26
C ARG A 188 0.61 3.20 1.84
N LYS A 189 1.47 2.18 1.68
CA LYS A 189 2.06 1.81 0.39
C LYS A 189 1.32 0.65 -0.28
N HIS A 190 0.79 -0.27 0.52
CA HIS A 190 0.17 -1.52 0.07
C HIS A 190 -1.14 -1.79 0.83
N PRO A 191 -2.20 -0.98 0.64
CA PRO A 191 -3.46 -1.11 1.36
C PRO A 191 -4.13 -2.47 1.13
N ASP A 192 -4.09 -2.99 -0.10
CA ASP A 192 -4.69 -4.30 -0.43
C ASP A 192 -3.99 -5.45 0.31
N THR A 193 -2.67 -5.37 0.46
CA THR A 193 -1.88 -6.37 1.21
C THR A 193 -2.19 -6.30 2.70
N ALA A 194 -2.32 -5.09 3.24
CA ALA A 194 -2.75 -4.89 4.62
C ALA A 194 -4.12 -5.52 4.91
N GLN A 195 -5.11 -5.33 4.02
CA GLN A 195 -6.42 -5.96 4.15
C GLN A 195 -6.34 -7.48 4.13
N LYS A 196 -5.55 -8.05 3.20
CA LYS A 196 -5.36 -9.51 3.09
C LYS A 196 -4.72 -10.10 4.33
N ILE A 197 -3.74 -9.43 4.92
CA ILE A 197 -3.11 -9.87 6.18
C ILE A 197 -4.15 -9.87 7.31
N LEU A 198 -4.97 -8.82 7.43
CA LEU A 198 -6.01 -8.77 8.46
C LEU A 198 -7.02 -9.92 8.31
N ILE A 199 -7.53 -10.13 7.09
CA ILE A 199 -8.50 -11.22 6.81
C ILE A 199 -7.88 -12.56 7.18
N TRP A 200 -6.64 -12.82 6.76
CA TRP A 200 -5.94 -14.05 7.11
C TRP A 200 -5.80 -14.22 8.63
N CYS A 201 -5.42 -13.17 9.36
CA CYS A 201 -5.36 -13.23 10.83
C CYS A 201 -6.72 -13.55 11.45
N PHE A 202 -7.80 -12.98 10.92
CA PHE A 202 -9.15 -13.26 11.43
C PHE A 202 -9.59 -14.69 11.14
N ASP A 203 -9.23 -15.23 9.98
CA ASP A 203 -9.50 -16.64 9.66
C ASP A 203 -8.75 -17.56 10.64
N GLN A 204 -7.48 -17.26 10.93
CA GLN A 204 -6.68 -18.02 11.91
C GLN A 204 -7.24 -17.93 13.33
N LEU A 205 -7.74 -16.77 13.74
CA LEU A 205 -8.41 -16.64 15.04
C LEU A 205 -9.69 -17.47 15.11
N GLN A 206 -10.47 -17.47 14.03
CA GLN A 206 -11.73 -18.21 13.93
C GLN A 206 -11.55 -19.73 13.90
N GLU A 207 -10.38 -20.21 13.44
CA GLU A 207 -10.01 -21.62 13.56
C GLU A 207 -9.75 -22.05 15.01
N ILE A 208 -9.36 -21.11 15.88
CA ILE A 208 -9.09 -21.38 17.30
C ILE A 208 -10.36 -21.25 18.13
N ASP A 209 -11.08 -20.14 17.98
CA ASP A 209 -12.32 -19.82 18.71
C ASP A 209 -13.12 -18.71 17.98
N ILE A 210 -14.31 -18.37 18.46
CA ILE A 210 -15.11 -17.25 17.93
C ILE A 210 -14.25 -15.97 17.87
N LEU A 211 -14.33 -15.24 16.75
CA LEU A 211 -13.54 -14.03 16.52
C LEU A 211 -13.73 -13.04 17.71
N PRO A 212 -12.70 -12.66 18.44
CA PRO A 212 -12.88 -11.80 19.61
C PRO A 212 -13.34 -10.40 19.20
N ASP A 213 -14.20 -9.74 19.98
CA ASP A 213 -14.64 -8.36 19.69
C ASP A 213 -13.46 -7.38 19.55
N LYS A 214 -12.36 -7.62 20.27
CA LYS A 214 -11.10 -6.87 20.14
C LYS A 214 -10.59 -6.87 18.70
N ALA A 215 -10.77 -7.95 17.94
CA ALA A 215 -10.36 -8.04 16.53
C ALA A 215 -11.13 -7.04 15.65
N ALA A 216 -12.45 -6.94 15.83
CA ALA A 216 -13.26 -5.96 15.10
C ALA A 216 -12.85 -4.52 15.43
N HIS A 217 -12.55 -4.22 16.70
CA HIS A 217 -12.02 -2.90 17.09
C HIS A 217 -10.68 -2.59 16.43
N VAL A 218 -9.80 -3.59 16.27
CA VAL A 218 -8.53 -3.44 15.53
C VAL A 218 -8.81 -3.12 14.06
N ALA A 219 -9.75 -3.80 13.41
CA ALA A 219 -10.14 -3.50 12.02
C ALA A 219 -10.61 -2.05 11.86
N HIS A 220 -11.49 -1.57 12.75
CA HIS A 220 -11.96 -0.19 12.74
C HIS A 220 -10.84 0.82 12.97
N ALA A 221 -9.93 0.54 13.90
CA ALA A 221 -8.80 1.42 14.19
C ALA A 221 -7.81 1.54 13.03
N LEU A 222 -7.64 0.47 12.23
CA LEU A 222 -6.69 0.42 11.12
C LEU A 222 -7.26 0.96 9.81
N PHE A 223 -8.53 0.67 9.51
CA PHE A 223 -9.13 0.93 8.19
C PHE A 223 -10.34 1.90 8.24
N GLY A 224 -10.76 2.34 9.43
CA GLY A 224 -11.94 3.18 9.62
C GLY A 224 -13.24 2.41 9.77
N GLU A 225 -14.35 3.11 10.06
CA GLU A 225 -15.64 2.46 10.37
C GLU A 225 -16.18 1.61 9.22
N VAL A 226 -16.17 2.14 7.98
CA VAL A 226 -16.73 1.46 6.80
C VAL A 226 -15.94 0.20 6.47
N GLU A 227 -14.64 0.38 6.22
CA GLU A 227 -13.78 -0.69 5.74
C GLU A 227 -13.47 -1.71 6.84
N GLY A 228 -13.26 -1.25 8.08
CA GLY A 228 -13.08 -2.15 9.21
C GLY A 228 -14.30 -3.06 9.42
N SER A 229 -15.53 -2.51 9.36
CA SER A 229 -16.75 -3.33 9.44
C SER A 229 -16.86 -4.30 8.27
N ARG A 230 -16.49 -3.86 7.05
CA ARG A 230 -16.56 -4.69 5.84
C ARG A 230 -15.62 -5.89 5.94
N LEU A 231 -14.38 -5.68 6.38
CA LEU A 231 -13.39 -6.72 6.56
C LEU A 231 -13.82 -7.72 7.64
N THR A 232 -14.36 -7.23 8.77
CA THR A 232 -14.92 -8.12 9.80
C THR A 232 -16.08 -8.94 9.26
N ALA A 233 -17.01 -8.33 8.51
CA ALA A 233 -18.14 -9.05 7.90
C ALA A 233 -17.69 -10.15 6.95
N LEU A 234 -16.65 -9.89 6.16
CA LEU A 234 -16.09 -10.86 5.22
C LEU A 234 -15.44 -12.04 5.94
N SER A 235 -14.64 -11.77 6.96
CA SER A 235 -13.96 -12.82 7.72
C SER A 235 -14.92 -13.70 8.50
N THR A 236 -16.02 -13.17 9.02
CA THR A 236 -17.00 -13.97 9.78
C THR A 236 -18.00 -14.72 8.89
N LEU A 237 -18.06 -14.42 7.59
CA LEU A 237 -19.08 -14.99 6.69
C LEU A 237 -19.11 -16.52 6.65
N SER A 238 -17.95 -17.18 6.81
CA SER A 238 -17.86 -18.65 6.71
C SER A 238 -18.04 -19.37 8.04
N TYR A 239 -17.88 -18.68 9.18
CA TYR A 239 -17.86 -19.29 10.51
C TYR A 239 -19.00 -18.81 11.42
N ASP A 240 -19.44 -17.56 11.25
CA ASP A 240 -20.38 -16.85 12.12
C ASP A 240 -21.23 -15.89 11.25
N GLN A 241 -22.18 -16.47 10.51
CA GLN A 241 -22.99 -15.76 9.51
C GLN A 241 -23.92 -14.72 10.14
N ASP A 242 -24.47 -15.00 11.33
CA ASP A 242 -25.34 -14.09 12.04
C ASP A 242 -24.59 -12.84 12.48
N ARG A 243 -23.33 -12.97 12.91
CA ARG A 243 -22.46 -11.81 13.15
C ARG A 243 -22.00 -11.13 11.87
N SER A 244 -21.71 -11.89 10.81
CA SER A 244 -21.41 -11.33 9.48
C SER A 244 -22.53 -10.39 9.02
N LEU A 245 -23.80 -10.80 9.19
CA LEU A 245 -24.96 -9.97 8.85
C LEU A 245 -24.96 -8.64 9.61
N VAL A 246 -24.68 -8.65 10.91
CA VAL A 246 -24.60 -7.43 11.73
C VAL A 246 -23.52 -6.50 11.19
N TYR A 247 -22.33 -7.02 10.87
CA TYR A 247 -21.26 -6.18 10.34
C TYR A 247 -21.54 -5.65 8.93
N TRP A 248 -22.21 -6.41 8.06
CA TRP A 248 -22.66 -5.88 6.77
C TRP A 248 -23.65 -4.72 6.92
N LEU A 249 -24.57 -4.80 7.89
CA LEU A 249 -25.47 -3.69 8.21
C LEU A 249 -24.68 -2.47 8.71
N LEU A 250 -23.71 -2.67 9.60
CA LEU A 250 -22.84 -1.61 10.12
C LEU A 250 -22.00 -0.96 9.00
N THR A 251 -21.45 -1.76 8.07
CA THR A 251 -20.72 -1.25 6.91
C THR A 251 -21.59 -0.32 6.07
N LEU A 252 -22.80 -0.74 5.72
CA LEU A 252 -23.69 0.09 4.91
C LEU A 252 -24.14 1.34 5.67
N GLN A 253 -24.43 1.24 6.97
CA GLN A 253 -24.75 2.41 7.78
C GLN A 253 -23.60 3.42 7.82
N ALA A 254 -22.37 2.96 8.03
CA ALA A 254 -21.20 3.82 8.04
C ALA A 254 -20.96 4.45 6.66
N TYR A 255 -21.14 3.68 5.57
CA TYR A 255 -21.03 4.17 4.20
C TYR A 255 -22.05 5.29 3.94
N LEU A 256 -23.31 5.12 4.34
CA LEU A 256 -24.37 6.13 4.17
C LEU A 256 -24.18 7.40 5.02
N LYS A 257 -23.36 7.38 6.08
CA LYS A 257 -23.02 8.61 6.82
C LYS A 257 -22.11 9.53 6.00
N ASP A 258 -21.36 8.98 5.05
CA ASP A 258 -20.59 9.75 4.10
C ASP A 258 -21.54 10.29 3.02
N ASN A 259 -21.68 11.61 2.89
CA ASN A 259 -22.64 12.23 1.95
C ASN A 259 -22.26 12.04 0.47
N SER A 260 -21.21 11.26 0.18
CA SER A 260 -20.67 10.98 -1.16
C SER A 260 -20.99 9.57 -1.69
N THR A 261 -22.03 8.91 -1.17
CA THR A 261 -22.39 7.54 -1.60
C THR A 261 -22.94 7.43 -3.02
N ASP A 262 -22.62 6.32 -3.70
CA ASP A 262 -23.24 5.94 -4.97
C ASP A 262 -24.44 5.01 -4.73
N LYS A 263 -25.54 5.28 -5.41
CA LYS A 263 -26.76 4.47 -5.37
C LYS A 263 -26.54 3.03 -5.86
N SER A 264 -25.64 2.78 -6.81
CA SER A 264 -25.31 1.42 -7.27
C SER A 264 -24.61 0.62 -6.17
N ASP A 265 -23.70 1.26 -5.44
CA ASP A 265 -22.95 0.60 -4.36
C ASP A 265 -23.88 0.24 -3.21
N VAL A 266 -24.80 1.14 -2.86
CA VAL A 266 -25.87 0.86 -1.88
C VAL A 266 -26.69 -0.36 -2.29
N LYS A 267 -27.07 -0.49 -3.57
CA LYS A 267 -27.77 -1.69 -4.06
C LYS A 267 -26.93 -2.95 -3.92
N ALA A 268 -25.63 -2.87 -4.22
CA ALA A 268 -24.72 -4.00 -4.07
C ALA A 268 -24.63 -4.47 -2.62
N PHE A 269 -24.46 -3.54 -1.67
CA PHE A 269 -24.49 -3.86 -0.23
C PHE A 269 -25.82 -4.48 0.20
N LEU A 270 -26.96 -3.91 -0.21
CA LEU A 270 -28.27 -4.46 0.11
C LEU A 270 -28.47 -5.87 -0.45
N SER A 271 -27.95 -6.16 -1.65
CA SER A 271 -27.97 -7.52 -2.21
C SER A 271 -27.16 -8.50 -1.36
N ILE A 272 -25.97 -8.12 -0.92
CA ILE A 272 -25.14 -8.95 -0.03
C ILE A 272 -25.86 -9.19 1.30
N ILE A 273 -26.38 -8.12 1.93
CA ILE A 273 -27.13 -8.19 3.18
C ILE A 273 -28.33 -9.13 3.06
N ARG A 274 -29.11 -9.05 1.96
CA ARG A 274 -30.22 -9.97 1.70
C ARG A 274 -29.73 -11.42 1.67
N ASP A 275 -28.70 -11.70 0.88
CA ASP A 275 -28.25 -13.08 0.66
C ASP A 275 -27.69 -13.69 1.97
N VAL A 276 -26.98 -12.91 2.78
CA VAL A 276 -26.55 -13.34 4.13
C VAL A 276 -27.76 -13.53 5.05
N ALA A 277 -28.72 -12.59 5.07
CA ALA A 277 -29.92 -12.68 5.90
C ALA A 277 -30.80 -13.90 5.56
N GLU A 278 -30.91 -14.25 4.28
CA GLU A 278 -31.58 -15.47 3.83
C GLU A 278 -30.89 -16.72 4.38
N THR A 279 -29.56 -16.75 4.34
CA THR A 279 -28.77 -17.89 4.81
C THR A 279 -28.91 -18.04 6.34
N VAL A 280 -28.77 -16.93 7.07
CA VAL A 280 -28.99 -16.88 8.53
C VAL A 280 -30.39 -17.36 8.92
N ALA A 281 -31.43 -16.93 8.20
CA ALA A 281 -32.81 -17.34 8.50
C ALA A 281 -33.11 -18.82 8.18
N LEU A 282 -32.35 -19.43 7.27
CA LEU A 282 -32.49 -20.85 6.91
C LEU A 282 -31.68 -21.77 7.82
N GLU A 283 -30.50 -21.33 8.25
CA GLU A 283 -29.53 -22.18 8.95
C GLU A 283 -29.60 -22.05 10.48
N PHE A 284 -30.18 -20.96 11.02
CA PHE A 284 -30.11 -20.65 12.45
C PHE A 284 -31.48 -20.38 13.09
N GLU A 285 -31.65 -20.85 14.34
CA GLU A 285 -32.75 -20.42 15.21
C GLU A 285 -32.41 -19.08 15.85
N LEU A 286 -33.08 -18.02 15.39
CA LEU A 286 -32.78 -16.65 15.83
C LEU A 286 -33.39 -16.38 17.21
N THR A 287 -32.55 -15.96 18.16
CA THR A 287 -32.99 -15.55 19.50
C THR A 287 -33.70 -14.21 19.46
N ASP A 288 -34.59 -13.95 20.42
CA ASP A 288 -35.27 -12.66 20.54
C ASP A 288 -34.29 -11.49 20.74
N GLU A 289 -33.17 -11.73 21.44
CA GLU A 289 -32.09 -10.75 21.63
C GLU A 289 -31.42 -10.39 20.30
N TYR A 290 -31.09 -11.40 19.48
CA TYR A 290 -30.50 -11.18 18.16
C TYR A 290 -31.46 -10.48 17.21
N LEU A 291 -32.74 -10.87 17.20
CA LEU A 291 -33.77 -10.18 16.40
C LEU A 291 -33.92 -8.72 16.82
N SER A 292 -33.84 -8.40 18.11
CA SER A 292 -33.85 -7.03 18.63
C SER A 292 -32.64 -6.21 18.17
N LEU A 293 -31.45 -6.85 18.15
CA LEU A 293 -30.22 -6.23 17.64
C LEU A 293 -30.34 -5.92 16.14
N LEU A 294 -30.73 -6.90 15.32
CA LEU A 294 -30.97 -6.70 13.89
C LEU A 294 -32.02 -5.61 13.63
N MET A 295 -33.07 -5.58 14.46
CA MET A 295 -34.11 -4.57 14.37
C MET A 295 -33.54 -3.16 14.56
N THR A 296 -32.71 -2.98 15.58
CA THR A 296 -32.07 -1.69 15.90
C THR A 296 -31.24 -1.18 14.73
N HIS A 297 -30.39 -2.03 14.14
CA HIS A 297 -29.57 -1.64 12.99
C HIS A 297 -30.41 -1.42 11.74
N SER A 298 -31.41 -2.25 11.48
CA SER A 298 -32.26 -2.10 10.30
C SER A 298 -33.10 -0.83 10.34
N ILE A 299 -33.64 -0.45 11.51
CA ILE A 299 -34.39 0.81 11.67
C ILE A 299 -33.50 2.01 11.34
N SER A 300 -32.29 2.04 11.89
CA SER A 300 -31.31 3.10 11.62
C SER A 300 -30.93 3.14 10.13
N LEU A 301 -30.72 1.98 9.50
CA LEU A 301 -30.43 1.88 8.08
C LEU A 301 -31.59 2.40 7.22
N ILE A 302 -32.83 2.01 7.51
CA ILE A 302 -34.03 2.45 6.79
C ILE A 302 -34.21 3.97 6.92
N ALA A 303 -33.94 4.54 8.09
CA ALA A 303 -34.01 5.99 8.29
C ALA A 303 -33.00 6.73 7.39
N SER A 304 -31.75 6.27 7.32
CA SER A 304 -30.73 6.83 6.43
C SER A 304 -31.10 6.67 4.95
N LEU A 305 -31.55 5.47 4.54
CA LEU A 305 -32.00 5.22 3.17
C LEU A 305 -33.21 6.06 2.79
N ARG A 306 -34.18 6.27 3.69
CA ARG A 306 -35.33 7.14 3.43
C ARG A 306 -34.93 8.58 3.16
N HIS A 307 -33.87 9.05 3.82
CA HIS A 307 -33.36 10.39 3.64
C HIS A 307 -32.62 10.57 2.31
N LEU A 308 -31.75 9.60 1.95
CA LEU A 308 -30.86 9.70 0.80
C LEU A 308 -31.46 9.12 -0.50
N TYR A 309 -32.20 8.03 -0.39
CA TYR A 309 -32.73 7.21 -1.49
C TYR A 309 -34.19 6.78 -1.20
N PRO A 310 -35.15 7.71 -1.14
CA PRO A 310 -36.53 7.43 -0.71
C PRO A 310 -37.21 6.33 -1.54
N ASP A 311 -36.88 6.22 -2.83
CA ASP A 311 -37.44 5.21 -3.74
C ASP A 311 -37.05 3.77 -3.35
N MET A 312 -35.96 3.56 -2.61
CA MET A 312 -35.53 2.25 -2.14
C MET A 312 -36.34 1.73 -0.95
N VAL A 313 -37.09 2.60 -0.26
CA VAL A 313 -37.83 2.25 0.97
C VAL A 313 -39.35 2.38 0.81
N GLU A 314 -39.86 2.75 -0.36
CA GLU A 314 -41.31 2.96 -0.61
C GLU A 314 -42.16 1.73 -0.27
N ALA A 315 -41.61 0.53 -0.42
CA ALA A 315 -42.32 -0.73 -0.17
C ALA A 315 -42.36 -1.15 1.31
N ILE A 316 -41.75 -0.38 2.22
CA ILE A 316 -41.62 -0.70 3.65
C ILE A 316 -42.62 0.11 4.47
N THR A 317 -43.52 -0.58 5.16
CA THR A 317 -44.55 0.04 5.99
C THR A 317 -44.09 0.21 7.44
N GLU A 318 -44.61 1.23 8.15
CA GLU A 318 -44.28 1.46 9.57
C GLU A 318 -44.71 0.29 10.48
N GLU A 319 -45.78 -0.42 10.13
CA GLU A 319 -46.25 -1.60 10.87
C GLU A 319 -45.29 -2.80 10.76
N GLU A 320 -44.61 -2.95 9.62
CA GLU A 320 -43.58 -3.98 9.46
C GLU A 320 -42.33 -3.65 10.30
N VAL A 321 -42.01 -2.36 10.42
CA VAL A 321 -40.89 -1.87 11.22
C VAL A 321 -41.19 -1.90 12.73
N SER A 322 -42.35 -2.40 13.17
CA SER A 322 -42.67 -2.56 14.60
C SER A 322 -42.57 -4.00 15.11
N LYS A 323 -42.29 -4.99 14.25
CA LYS A 323 -42.28 -6.43 14.61
C LYS A 323 -40.89 -7.03 14.35
N PRO A 324 -40.18 -7.56 15.36
CA PRO A 324 -38.85 -8.18 15.15
C PRO A 324 -38.87 -9.36 14.16
N SER A 325 -39.96 -10.13 14.14
CA SER A 325 -40.11 -11.31 13.27
C SER A 325 -40.23 -10.98 11.78
N THR A 326 -40.42 -9.71 11.40
CA THR A 326 -40.48 -9.29 10.00
C THR A 326 -39.15 -8.79 9.46
N ILE A 327 -38.09 -8.73 10.28
CA ILE A 327 -36.85 -8.05 9.90
C ILE A 327 -36.15 -8.64 8.68
N ILE A 328 -36.08 -9.97 8.59
CA ILE A 328 -35.50 -10.65 7.42
C ILE A 328 -36.29 -10.32 6.15
N LYS A 329 -37.62 -10.26 6.24
CA LYS A 329 -38.48 -9.88 5.10
C LYS A 329 -38.25 -8.42 4.69
N ILE A 330 -37.97 -7.54 5.63
CA ILE A 330 -37.65 -6.13 5.35
C ILE A 330 -36.32 -6.04 4.61
N LEU A 331 -35.28 -6.73 5.09
CA LEU A 331 -33.97 -6.77 4.42
C LEU A 331 -34.09 -7.35 2.99
N GLN A 332 -34.94 -8.36 2.79
CA GLN A 332 -35.25 -8.89 1.46
C GLN A 332 -35.92 -7.86 0.54
N LYS A 333 -36.88 -7.08 1.05
CA LYS A 333 -37.56 -6.02 0.28
C LYS A 333 -36.60 -4.89 -0.11
N LEU A 334 -35.69 -4.49 0.79
CA LEU A 334 -34.73 -3.42 0.55
C LEU A 334 -33.83 -3.69 -0.66
N ALA A 335 -33.43 -4.94 -0.87
CA ALA A 335 -32.59 -5.33 -1.99
C ALA A 335 -33.34 -5.42 -3.34
N GLY A 336 -34.68 -5.32 -3.34
CA GLY A 336 -35.52 -5.54 -4.51
C GLY A 336 -35.61 -7.01 -4.93
N GLU A 337 -36.32 -7.26 -6.04
CA GLU A 337 -36.42 -8.61 -6.62
C GLU A 337 -35.03 -9.13 -7.01
N LYS A 338 -34.78 -10.44 -6.78
CA LYS A 338 -33.56 -11.09 -7.30
C LYS A 338 -33.57 -11.00 -8.82
N GLU A 339 -32.78 -10.07 -9.38
CA GLU A 339 -32.21 -10.32 -10.70
C GLU A 339 -31.51 -11.68 -10.63
N LYS A 340 -31.70 -12.54 -11.62
CA LYS A 340 -31.19 -13.92 -11.63
C LYS A 340 -29.66 -13.92 -11.63
N TYR A 341 -29.06 -13.69 -10.46
CA TYR A 341 -27.64 -13.80 -10.23
C TYR A 341 -27.34 -15.28 -9.94
N GLN A 342 -26.61 -15.93 -10.85
CA GLN A 342 -26.08 -17.26 -10.60
C GLN A 342 -24.89 -17.12 -9.65
N ALA A 343 -25.08 -17.51 -8.39
CA ALA A 343 -23.98 -17.58 -7.44
C ALA A 343 -22.87 -18.49 -8.01
N PRO A 344 -21.58 -18.08 -7.92
CA PRO A 344 -20.49 -19.00 -8.18
C PRO A 344 -20.63 -20.17 -7.20
N SER A 345 -20.66 -21.39 -7.74
CA SER A 345 -20.84 -22.61 -6.95
C SER A 345 -19.87 -22.63 -5.78
N HIS A 346 -20.39 -22.61 -4.54
CA HIS A 346 -19.60 -22.89 -3.35
C HIS A 346 -18.92 -24.25 -3.56
N LYS A 347 -17.62 -24.22 -3.85
CA LYS A 347 -16.79 -25.40 -3.64
C LYS A 347 -16.86 -25.65 -2.13
N LYS A 348 -17.19 -26.90 -1.75
CA LYS A 348 -16.99 -27.39 -0.38
C LYS A 348 -15.66 -26.85 0.16
N PRO A 349 -15.55 -26.57 1.47
CA PRO A 349 -14.29 -26.18 2.07
C PRO A 349 -13.26 -27.22 1.62
N ILE A 350 -12.35 -26.79 0.77
CA ILE A 350 -11.17 -27.56 0.46
C ILE A 350 -10.52 -27.69 1.83
N GLN A 351 -10.24 -28.92 2.27
CA GLN A 351 -9.22 -29.12 3.30
C GLN A 351 -7.95 -28.50 2.71
N GLN A 352 -7.77 -27.21 2.95
CA GLN A 352 -6.55 -26.51 2.66
C GLN A 352 -5.60 -27.07 3.70
N ASN A 353 -4.70 -27.95 3.26
CA ASN A 353 -3.40 -27.98 3.88
C ASN A 353 -2.97 -26.52 3.96
N SER A 354 -2.80 -26.00 5.17
CA SER A 354 -2.31 -24.67 5.46
C SER A 354 -0.95 -24.52 4.78
N ALA A 355 -0.99 -24.10 3.51
CA ALA A 355 0.19 -23.71 2.80
C ALA A 355 0.68 -22.43 3.48
N PRO A 356 1.94 -22.35 3.91
CA PRO A 356 2.50 -21.08 4.37
C PRO A 356 2.26 -20.04 3.28
N VAL A 357 1.90 -18.82 3.69
CA VAL A 357 1.69 -17.71 2.77
C VAL A 357 2.89 -17.63 1.83
N GLN A 358 2.70 -17.95 0.55
CA GLN A 358 3.75 -17.80 -0.45
C GLN A 358 3.87 -16.31 -0.77
N PHE A 359 4.76 -15.64 -0.05
CA PHE A 359 5.11 -14.24 -0.17
C PHE A 359 6.02 -13.94 -1.38
N GLU A 360 5.68 -14.42 -2.58
CA GLU A 360 6.50 -14.15 -3.79
C GLU A 360 6.41 -12.70 -4.31
N LEU A 361 5.96 -11.74 -3.49
CA LEU A 361 5.73 -10.33 -3.89
C LEU A 361 6.25 -9.29 -2.88
N PHE A 362 7.28 -9.60 -2.09
CA PHE A 362 8.05 -8.63 -1.29
C PHE A 362 9.54 -8.57 -1.68
#